data_AF-A0A7C1DXW9-F1
#
_entry.id   AF-A0A7C1DXW9-F1
#
_cell.length_a   1.000
_cell.length_b   1.000
_cell.length_c   1.000
_cell.angle_alpha   90.00
_cell.angle_beta   90.00
_cell.angle_gamma   90.00
#
_symmetry.space_group_name_H-M   'P 1'
#
loop_
_entity.id
_entity.type
_entity.pdbx_description
1 polymer ?
#
loop_
_entity_poly.entity_id
_entity_poly.type
_entity_poly.pdbx_seq_one_letter_code
_entity_poly.pdbx_strand_id
1 'polypeptide(L)'
;VLLSAFGDPPPAGSNVNVLQHAFGYFKNSISKEEKAYFIDTLDKYVEGRMPLSVPVGIIRSFIVRFGEDYLAQQAYFEPYPIELVAISDSGKGREL
;
A
#
# COMPACT_ATOMS: atom_id res chain seq x y z
N VAL A 1 -27.24 -5.81 6.81
CA VAL A 1 -26.64 -6.28 5.54
C VAL A 1 -25.54 -5.37 4.98
N LEU A 2 -25.54 -4.05 5.22
CA LEU A 2 -24.41 -3.15 4.85
C LEU A 2 -23.31 -3.03 5.91
N LEU A 3 -23.64 -3.16 7.20
CA LEU A 3 -22.69 -3.02 8.32
C LEU A 3 -21.64 -4.14 8.40
N SER A 4 -21.92 -5.33 7.86
CA SER A 4 -20.98 -6.46 7.86
C SER A 4 -19.89 -6.35 6.78
N ALA A 5 -20.02 -5.45 5.81
CA ALA A 5 -19.05 -5.30 4.72
C ALA A 5 -17.85 -4.41 5.10
N PHE A 6 -17.95 -3.61 6.16
CA PHE A 6 -16.90 -2.68 6.61
C PHE A 6 -16.01 -3.25 7.74
N GLY A 7 -16.31 -4.45 8.25
CA GLY A 7 -15.58 -5.03 9.38
C GLY A 7 -14.41 -5.92 8.98
N ASP A 8 -14.51 -6.59 7.83
CA ASP A 8 -13.51 -7.55 7.39
C ASP A 8 -12.52 -6.87 6.42
N PRO A 9 -11.20 -6.95 6.67
CA PRO A 9 -10.22 -6.49 5.70
C PRO A 9 -10.44 -7.24 4.38
N PRO A 10 -10.23 -6.58 3.23
CA PRO A 10 -10.36 -7.24 1.94
C PRO A 10 -9.52 -8.52 1.93
N PRO A 11 -10.01 -9.61 1.33
CA PRO A 11 -9.20 -10.81 1.14
C PRO A 11 -7.85 -10.42 0.53
N ALA A 12 -6.76 -11.05 0.96
CA ALA A 12 -5.42 -10.72 0.46
C ALA A 12 -5.36 -10.65 -1.08
N GLY A 13 -6.15 -11.48 -1.78
CA GLY A 13 -6.28 -11.44 -3.23
C GLY A 13 -6.82 -10.12 -3.81
N SER A 14 -7.76 -9.45 -3.15
CA SER A 14 -8.28 -8.15 -3.61
C SER A 14 -7.21 -7.07 -3.53
N ASN A 15 -6.46 -7.01 -2.42
CA ASN A 15 -5.35 -6.07 -2.27
C ASN A 15 -4.23 -6.35 -3.27
N VAL A 16 -3.90 -7.63 -3.49
CA VAL A 16 -2.92 -8.05 -4.50
C VAL A 16 -3.33 -7.58 -5.90
N ASN A 17 -4.58 -7.74 -6.29
CA ASN A 17 -5.07 -7.31 -7.59
C ASN A 17 -4.94 -5.79 -7.78
N VAL A 18 -5.33 -5.01 -6.77
CA VAL A 18 -5.19 -3.54 -6.80
C VAL A 18 -3.72 -3.15 -6.93
N LEU A 19 -2.84 -3.75 -6.12
CA LEU A 19 -1.41 -3.47 -6.11
C LEU A 19 -0.73 -3.86 -7.44
N GLN A 20 -1.10 -5.00 -8.04
CA GLN A 20 -0.59 -5.42 -9.34
C GLN A 20 -1.07 -4.50 -10.48
N HIS A 21 -2.34 -4.06 -10.44
CA HIS A 21 -2.86 -3.11 -11.41
C HIS A 21 -2.12 -1.77 -11.34
N ALA A 22 -1.96 -1.21 -10.14
CA ALA A 22 -1.22 0.03 -9.93
C ALA A 22 0.26 -0.10 -10.32
N PHE A 23 0.90 -1.22 -9.98
CA PHE A 23 2.27 -1.52 -10.41
C PHE A 23 2.43 -1.51 -11.95
N GLY A 24 1.39 -1.92 -12.68
CA GLY A 24 1.36 -1.92 -14.13
C GLY A 24 1.61 -0.56 -14.78
N TYR A 25 1.29 0.56 -14.10
CA TYR A 25 1.54 1.92 -14.59
C TYR A 25 3.05 2.22 -14.67
N PHE A 26 3.82 1.67 -13.74
CA PHE A 26 5.24 1.99 -13.59
C PHE A 26 6.17 0.99 -14.28
N LYS A 27 5.65 -0.16 -14.75
CA LYS A 27 6.46 -1.28 -15.23
C LYS A 27 7.47 -0.94 -16.34
N ASN A 28 7.26 0.13 -17.09
CA ASN A 28 8.19 0.57 -18.14
C ASN A 28 9.18 1.65 -17.67
N SER A 29 8.97 2.22 -16.49
CA SER A 29 9.71 3.36 -15.95
C SER A 29 10.65 2.99 -14.79
N ILE A 30 10.51 1.77 -14.26
CA ILE A 30 11.31 1.25 -13.13
C ILE A 30 12.32 0.18 -13.59
N SER A 31 13.41 0.07 -12.83
CA SER A 31 14.49 -0.88 -13.07
C SER A 31 14.04 -2.33 -12.85
N LYS A 32 14.85 -3.28 -13.31
CA LYS A 32 14.58 -4.72 -13.09
C LYS A 32 14.62 -5.07 -11.61
N GLU A 33 15.51 -4.43 -10.86
CA GLU A 33 15.70 -4.60 -9.42
C GLU A 33 14.49 -4.06 -8.65
N GLU A 34 13.96 -2.89 -9.04
CA GLU A 34 12.73 -2.34 -8.47
C GLU A 34 11.52 -3.26 -8.70
N LYS A 35 11.41 -3.86 -9.89
CA LYS A 35 10.36 -4.86 -10.18
C LYS A 35 10.48 -6.09 -9.30
N ALA A 36 11.69 -6.66 -9.21
CA ALA A 36 11.95 -7.85 -8.41
C ALA A 36 11.65 -7.60 -6.92
N TYR A 37 12.07 -6.43 -6.42
CA TYR A 37 11.82 -6.02 -5.05
C TYR A 37 10.31 -5.89 -4.74
N PHE A 38 9.55 -5.29 -5.66
CA PHE A 38 8.10 -5.18 -5.48
C PHE A 38 7.40 -6.55 -5.48
N ILE A 39 7.79 -7.45 -6.40
CA ILE A 39 7.21 -8.81 -6.46
C ILE A 39 7.51 -9.59 -5.18
N ASP A 40 8.76 -9.61 -4.72
CA ASP A 40 9.15 -10.26 -3.45
C ASP A 40 8.42 -9.66 -2.24
N THR A 41 8.23 -8.34 -2.23
CA THR A 41 7.43 -7.67 -1.19
C THR A 41 5.97 -8.11 -1.22
N LEU A 42 5.38 -8.25 -2.40
CA LEU A 42 4.00 -8.67 -2.58
C LEU A 42 3.81 -10.14 -2.16
N ASP A 43 4.75 -11.02 -2.49
CA ASP A 43 4.73 -12.42 -2.08
C ASP A 43 4.80 -12.54 -0.56
N LYS A 44 5.71 -11.82 0.09
CA LYS A 44 5.80 -11.76 1.56
C LYS A 44 4.52 -11.23 2.22
N TYR A 45 3.81 -10.30 1.57
CA TYR A 45 2.48 -9.86 2.05
C TYR A 45 1.44 -10.99 1.95
N VAL A 46 1.39 -11.71 0.81
CA VAL A 46 0.47 -12.85 0.62
C VAL A 46 0.74 -13.97 1.63
N GLU A 47 2.00 -14.22 1.97
CA GLU A 47 2.42 -15.18 3.00
C GLU A 47 2.16 -14.69 4.45
N GLY A 48 1.68 -13.45 4.64
CA GLY A 48 1.48 -12.86 5.97
C GLY A 48 2.76 -12.48 6.70
N ARG A 49 3.90 -12.42 6.00
CA ARG A 49 5.21 -12.06 6.56
C ARG A 49 5.50 -10.56 6.57
N MET A 50 4.66 -9.75 5.92
CA MET A 50 4.74 -8.29 5.95
C MET A 50 3.35 -7.65 5.94
N PRO A 51 3.18 -6.44 6.53
CA PRO A 51 1.91 -5.73 6.51
C PRO A 51 1.65 -5.10 5.13
N LEU A 52 0.36 -4.90 4.81
CA LEU A 52 -0.10 -4.25 3.56
C LEU A 52 0.50 -2.86 3.34
N SER A 53 0.84 -2.16 4.42
CA SER A 53 1.45 -0.82 4.36
C SER A 53 2.77 -0.79 3.58
N VAL A 54 3.53 -1.88 3.55
CA VAL A 54 4.82 -1.96 2.84
C VAL A 54 4.63 -1.90 1.31
N PRO A 55 3.90 -2.83 0.66
CA PRO A 55 3.68 -2.75 -0.79
C PRO A 55 2.89 -1.50 -1.20
N VAL A 56 1.95 -1.02 -0.36
CA VAL A 56 1.26 0.26 -0.59
C VAL A 56 2.26 1.42 -0.60
N GLY A 57 3.20 1.45 0.35
CA GLY A 57 4.24 2.48 0.43
C GLY A 57 5.15 2.50 -0.80
N ILE A 58 5.51 1.33 -1.34
CA ILE A 58 6.29 1.24 -2.59
C ILE A 58 5.53 1.87 -3.75
N ILE A 59 4.24 1.53 -3.92
CA ILE A 59 3.43 2.13 -4.98
C ILE A 59 3.28 3.64 -4.78
N ARG A 60 3.04 4.12 -3.55
CA ARG A 60 3.01 5.57 -3.27
C ARG A 60 4.30 6.27 -3.66
N SER A 61 5.45 5.65 -3.38
CA SER A 61 6.75 6.19 -3.80
C SER A 61 6.84 6.34 -5.32
N PHE A 62 6.35 5.35 -6.08
CA PHE A 62 6.28 5.44 -7.54
C PHE A 62 5.28 6.49 -8.04
N ILE A 63 4.09 6.58 -7.43
CA ILE A 63 3.10 7.62 -7.76
C ILE A 63 3.73 9.01 -7.63
N VAL A 64 4.42 9.28 -6.53
CA VAL A 64 5.09 10.56 -6.28
C VAL A 64 6.25 10.79 -7.25
N ARG A 65 7.08 9.76 -7.50
CA ARG A 65 8.26 9.87 -8.38
C ARG A 65 7.88 10.14 -9.83
N PHE A 66 6.81 9.54 -10.33
CA PHE A 66 6.43 9.61 -11.74
C PHE A 66 5.27 10.57 -12.01
N GLY A 67 4.63 11.13 -10.99
CA GLY A 67 3.53 12.08 -11.14
C GLY A 67 2.26 11.44 -11.70
N GLU A 68 1.93 10.22 -11.25
CA GLU A 68 0.73 9.51 -11.74
C GLU A 68 -0.54 10.00 -11.03
N ASP A 69 -1.07 11.14 -11.48
CA ASP A 69 -2.24 11.83 -10.91
C ASP A 69 -3.47 10.92 -10.77
N TYR A 70 -3.70 10.04 -11.76
CA TYR A 70 -4.82 9.10 -11.72
C TYR A 70 -4.77 8.18 -10.50
N LEU A 71 -3.58 7.67 -10.17
CA LEU A 71 -3.40 6.81 -8.99
C LEU A 71 -3.36 7.64 -7.70
N ALA A 72 -2.81 8.86 -7.74
CA ALA A 72 -2.76 9.76 -6.59
C ALA A 72 -4.15 10.12 -6.05
N GLN A 73 -5.15 10.22 -6.92
CA GLN A 73 -6.52 10.52 -6.53
C GLN A 73 -7.29 9.33 -5.92
N GLN A 74 -6.71 8.13 -5.93
CA GLN A 74 -7.37 6.94 -5.39
C GLN A 74 -7.22 6.88 -3.87
N ALA A 75 -8.35 6.86 -3.15
CA ALA A 75 -8.39 6.71 -1.70
C ALA A 75 -7.63 5.47 -1.19
N TYR A 76 -7.39 4.44 -2.02
CA TYR A 76 -6.58 3.30 -1.61
C TYR A 76 -5.12 3.67 -1.25
N PHE A 77 -4.53 4.62 -1.97
CA PHE A 77 -3.14 5.07 -1.76
C PHE A 77 -3.04 6.25 -0.78
N GLU A 78 -4.17 6.86 -0.43
CA GLU A 78 -4.29 7.89 0.60
C GLU A 78 -5.62 7.73 1.35
N PRO A 79 -5.74 6.67 2.19
CA PRO A 79 -7.04 6.29 2.77
C PRO A 79 -7.53 7.21 3.87
N TYR A 80 -6.61 7.91 4.54
CA TYR A 80 -6.95 8.83 5.61
C TYR A 80 -6.29 10.18 5.34
N PRO A 81 -7.07 11.27 5.36
CA PRO A 81 -6.52 12.62 5.42
C PRO A 81 -5.54 12.72 6.57
N ILE A 82 -4.42 13.41 6.38
CA ILE A 82 -3.37 13.50 7.39
C ILE A 82 -3.89 14.10 8.70
N GLU A 83 -4.95 14.93 8.62
CA GLU A 83 -5.61 15.54 9.78
C GLU A 83 -6.33 14.51 10.67
N LEU A 84 -6.66 13.33 10.14
CA LEU A 84 -7.33 12.23 10.84
C LEU A 84 -6.37 11.12 11.28
N VAL A 85 -5.10 11.20 10.91
CA VAL A 85 -4.08 10.26 11.38
C VAL A 85 -3.69 10.64 12.81
N ALA A 86 -4.32 10.00 13.79
CA ALA A 86 -3.84 10.06 15.16
C ALA A 86 -2.45 9.42 15.21
N ILE A 87 -1.41 10.22 15.40
CA ILE A 87 -0.08 9.74 15.81
C ILE A 87 -0.19 9.33 17.28
N SER A 88 -0.96 8.28 17.55
CA SER A 88 -0.83 7.52 18.78
C SER A 88 0.22 6.47 18.50
N ASP A 89 1.47 6.82 18.77
CA ASP A 89 2.52 5.85 18.98
C ASP A 89 2.05 4.91 20.10
N SER A 90 1.56 3.72 19.73
CA SER A 90 1.21 2.66 20.67
C SER A 90 2.46 2.06 21.33
N GLY A 91 3.65 2.53 20.98
CA GLY A 91 4.84 2.39 21.79
C GLY A 91 4.68 3.21 23.06
N LYS A 92 4.55 2.53 24.21
CA LYS A 92 4.94 3.12 25.49
C LYS A 92 6.22 3.92 25.25
N GLY A 93 6.14 5.23 25.50
CA GLY A 93 7.23 6.15 25.21
C GLY A 93 8.56 5.60 25.68
N ARG A 94 9.59 5.70 24.85
CA ARG A 94 10.95 5.60 25.34
C ARG A 94 11.13 6.74 26.34
N GLU A 95 11.18 6.39 27.61
CA GLU A 95 11.74 7.25 28.65
C GLU A 95 13.17 7.62 28.17
N LEU A 96 13.42 8.93 28.04
CA LEU A 96 14.75 9.48 27.72
C LEU A 96 15.62 9.49 28.97
#